data_AF-A0A7S0PSP5-F1
#
_entry.id   AF-A0A7S0PSP5-F1
#
_cell.length_a   1.000
_cell.length_b   1.000
_cell.length_c   1.000
_cell.angle_alpha   90.00
_cell.angle_beta   90.00
_cell.angle_gamma   90.00
#
_symmetry.space_group_name_H-M   'P 1'
#
loop_
_entity.id
_entity.type
_entity.pdbx_description
1 polymer ?
#
loop_
_entity_poly.entity_id
_entity_poly.type
_entity_poly.pdbx_seq_one_letter_code
_entity_poly.pdbx_strand_id
1 'polypeptide(L)'
;PLEGGCGTQPFGACWLKRQGRPEIPTGVSDETNPWISGSMAKPADVRGERGAHKKFHVLVTTNANIYQAWQVRVMHYWYERMKERCEEADPDGCQMGGFTRILHDKADALVDEIPTCVVDRLDNEMGFVVLSRPNAFKQYFEKCGDIEEDYVLMAEPDHLYLRPLDNLMNGRTAAAFPFFYINPKGFPELIRRFAGEHLTDREIEDM
;
A
#
# COMPACT_ATOMS: atom_id res chain seq x y z
N PRO A 1 12.80 -14.45 16.78
CA PRO A 1 11.53 -14.21 16.07
C PRO A 1 10.71 -15.50 16.10
N LEU A 2 9.39 -15.44 16.32
CA LEU A 2 8.56 -16.64 16.10
C LEU A 2 8.61 -16.94 14.61
N GLU A 3 8.79 -18.22 14.25
CA GLU A 3 8.91 -18.64 12.86
C GLU A 3 7.68 -18.14 12.07
N GLY A 4 7.93 -17.26 11.09
CA GLY A 4 6.88 -16.62 10.29
C GLY A 4 6.30 -15.30 10.82
N GLY A 5 6.75 -14.76 11.95
CA GLY A 5 6.21 -13.52 12.52
C GLY A 5 7.13 -12.29 12.44
N CYS A 6 6.58 -11.09 12.67
CA CYS A 6 7.36 -9.85 12.75
C CYS A 6 8.01 -9.69 14.12
N GLY A 7 9.33 -9.89 14.19
CA GLY A 7 10.08 -9.75 15.45
C GLY A 7 9.62 -10.80 16.47
N THR A 8 9.23 -10.39 17.68
CA THR A 8 8.76 -11.30 18.74
C THR A 8 7.31 -11.76 18.59
N GLN A 9 6.62 -11.33 17.54
CA GLN A 9 5.18 -11.55 17.35
C GLN A 9 4.92 -12.80 16.50
N PRO A 10 3.75 -13.46 16.62
CA PRO A 10 3.41 -14.65 15.84
C PRO A 10 3.16 -14.35 14.35
N PHE A 11 3.12 -15.39 13.52
CA PHE A 11 2.74 -15.32 12.10
C PHE A 11 1.37 -14.65 11.92
N GLY A 12 1.24 -13.76 10.93
CA GLY A 12 0.02 -12.97 10.68
C GLY A 12 -0.07 -11.66 11.49
N ALA A 13 0.70 -11.53 12.57
CA ALA A 13 0.67 -10.33 13.40
C ALA A 13 1.23 -9.08 12.69
N CYS A 14 1.87 -9.19 11.53
CA CYS A 14 2.35 -8.02 10.78
C CYS A 14 1.21 -7.24 10.08
N TRP A 15 0.03 -7.84 9.97
CA TRP A 15 -1.03 -7.37 9.09
C TRP A 15 -1.99 -6.48 9.86
N LEU A 16 -2.18 -5.25 9.37
CA LEU A 16 -3.26 -4.33 9.77
C LEU A 16 -3.39 -4.08 11.28
N LYS A 17 -2.28 -3.96 11.99
CA LYS A 17 -2.30 -3.85 13.46
C LYS A 17 -2.88 -2.57 14.02
N ARG A 18 -2.98 -1.53 13.22
CA ARG A 18 -3.42 -0.23 13.70
C ARG A 18 -3.75 0.67 12.53
N GLN A 19 -5.01 1.06 12.41
CA GLN A 19 -5.31 2.30 11.75
C GLN A 19 -4.69 3.40 12.62
N GLY A 20 -3.78 4.22 12.06
CA GLY A 20 -3.16 5.33 12.81
C GLY A 20 -4.19 6.24 13.49
N ARG A 21 -5.45 6.20 12.99
CA ARG A 21 -6.67 6.71 13.63
C ARG A 21 -7.88 5.81 13.31
N PRO A 22 -8.50 5.10 14.27
CA PRO A 22 -9.70 4.27 14.06
C PRO A 22 -10.98 5.10 13.78
N GLU A 23 -10.88 6.43 13.84
CA GLU A 23 -11.98 7.34 13.56
C GLU A 23 -12.05 7.62 12.06
N ILE A 24 -13.19 7.26 11.47
CA ILE A 24 -13.52 7.55 10.07
C ILE A 24 -13.53 9.07 9.91
N PRO A 25 -12.75 9.65 8.97
CA PRO A 25 -12.87 11.06 8.64
C PRO A 25 -14.31 11.33 8.23
N THR A 26 -15.04 12.15 9.00
CA THR A 26 -16.46 12.38 8.79
C THR A 26 -16.75 13.34 7.63
N GLY A 27 -15.74 13.61 6.80
CA GLY A 27 -15.82 14.46 5.61
C GLY A 27 -16.35 15.85 5.96
N VAL A 28 -17.39 16.29 5.23
CA VAL A 28 -18.03 17.62 5.40
C VAL A 28 -18.70 17.86 6.76
N SER A 29 -18.79 16.83 7.62
CA SER A 29 -19.30 16.99 8.99
C SER A 29 -18.18 17.19 10.03
N ASP A 30 -16.92 17.22 9.60
CA ASP A 30 -15.78 17.67 10.41
C ASP A 30 -15.68 19.20 10.32
N GLU A 31 -16.01 19.89 11.42
CA GLU A 31 -15.93 21.36 11.51
C GLU A 31 -14.52 21.91 11.23
N THR A 32 -13.49 21.07 11.33
CA THR A 32 -12.09 21.45 11.08
C THR A 32 -11.63 21.18 9.65
N ASN A 33 -12.42 20.48 8.82
CA ASN A 33 -12.09 20.18 7.43
C ASN A 33 -13.32 20.31 6.51
N PRO A 34 -13.63 21.51 6.00
CA PRO A 34 -14.81 21.75 5.17
C PRO A 34 -14.70 21.18 3.73
N TRP A 35 -13.61 20.48 3.39
CA TRP A 35 -13.36 19.98 2.04
C TRP A 35 -13.73 18.48 1.92
N ILE A 36 -14.23 18.10 0.73
CA ILE A 36 -14.63 16.71 0.41
C ILE A 36 -13.43 15.75 0.37
N SER A 37 -12.21 16.27 0.26
CA SER A 37 -10.98 15.49 0.47
C SER A 37 -10.84 15.20 1.96
N GLY A 38 -11.13 13.96 2.36
CA GLY A 38 -11.15 13.52 3.75
C GLY A 38 -9.98 14.03 4.59
N SER A 39 -10.23 14.22 5.87
CA SER A 39 -9.26 14.73 6.83
C SER A 39 -8.09 13.74 6.94
N MET A 40 -6.94 14.10 6.36
CA MET A 40 -5.69 13.45 6.76
C MET A 40 -5.37 13.94 8.16
N ALA A 41 -5.55 13.05 9.12
CA ALA A 41 -4.89 13.08 10.40
C ALA A 41 -3.54 13.82 10.38
N LYS A 42 -3.26 14.69 11.37
CA LYS A 42 -1.87 15.04 11.70
C LYS A 42 -1.08 13.72 11.80
N PRO A 43 -0.09 13.49 10.91
CA PRO A 43 0.64 12.24 10.88
C PRO A 43 1.26 11.93 12.24
N ALA A 44 1.33 10.65 12.60
CA ALA A 44 2.18 10.23 13.72
C ALA A 44 3.63 10.69 13.44
N ASP A 45 4.43 10.88 14.49
CA ASP A 45 5.83 11.24 14.29
C ASP A 45 6.57 10.10 13.56
N VAL A 46 6.84 10.30 12.27
CA VAL A 46 7.54 9.34 11.39
C VAL A 46 9.06 9.35 11.59
N ARG A 47 9.57 10.22 12.48
CA ARG A 47 11.00 10.34 12.82
C ARG A 47 11.55 9.17 13.65
N GLY A 48 10.83 8.06 13.80
CA GLY A 48 11.33 6.79 14.39
C GLY A 48 12.68 6.35 13.78
N GLU A 49 13.34 5.36 14.41
CA GLU A 49 14.75 4.94 14.20
C GLU A 49 15.50 5.62 13.02
N ARG A 50 16.26 6.66 13.35
CA ARG A 50 17.18 7.33 12.42
C ARG A 50 18.30 6.37 12.05
N GLY A 51 18.55 6.17 10.76
CA GLY A 51 19.72 5.44 10.25
C GLY A 51 19.46 4.09 9.57
N ALA A 52 18.22 3.59 9.53
CA ALA A 52 17.85 2.45 8.68
C ALA A 52 17.43 2.93 7.27
N HIS A 53 17.62 2.09 6.25
CA HIS A 53 17.13 2.35 4.88
C HIS A 53 15.60 2.53 4.89
N LYS A 54 15.12 3.77 5.01
CA LYS A 54 13.68 4.08 5.01
C LYS A 54 13.07 4.14 3.62
N LYS A 55 13.86 3.82 2.59
CA LYS A 55 13.37 3.81 1.21
C LYS A 55 12.22 2.83 1.07
N PHE A 56 11.21 3.21 0.29
CA PHE A 56 10.10 2.33 -0.03
C PHE A 56 9.99 2.12 -1.53
N HIS A 57 9.65 0.89 -1.91
CA HIS A 57 9.30 0.51 -3.27
C HIS A 57 7.80 0.63 -3.48
N VAL A 58 7.36 1.24 -4.57
CA VAL A 58 5.95 1.30 -4.93
C VAL A 58 5.57 0.08 -5.74
N LEU A 59 4.56 -0.66 -5.27
CA LEU A 59 3.94 -1.74 -6.03
C LEU A 59 2.50 -1.36 -6.37
N VAL A 60 2.16 -1.39 -7.66
CA VAL A 60 0.82 -1.08 -8.16
C VAL A 60 0.30 -2.22 -9.04
N THR A 61 -0.89 -2.72 -8.75
CA THR A 61 -1.52 -3.77 -9.57
C THR A 61 -2.41 -3.17 -10.66
N THR A 62 -2.27 -3.64 -11.90
CA THR A 62 -3.13 -3.22 -13.02
C THR A 62 -3.53 -4.42 -13.88
N ASN A 63 -4.67 -4.33 -14.57
CA ASN A 63 -5.01 -5.18 -15.70
C ASN A 63 -4.74 -4.46 -17.03
N ALA A 64 -4.96 -5.13 -18.17
CA ALA A 64 -4.72 -4.55 -19.50
C ALA A 64 -5.84 -3.60 -19.98
N ASN A 65 -6.70 -3.10 -19.09
CA ASN A 65 -7.72 -2.12 -19.46
C ASN A 65 -7.08 -0.76 -19.77
N ILE A 66 -7.48 -0.14 -20.89
CA ILE A 66 -7.03 1.19 -21.31
C ILE A 66 -7.17 2.26 -20.23
N TYR A 67 -8.20 2.18 -19.39
CA TYR A 67 -8.40 3.13 -18.29
C TYR A 67 -7.32 2.97 -17.21
N GLN A 68 -7.05 1.74 -16.77
CA GLN A 68 -5.98 1.48 -15.78
C GLN A 68 -4.60 1.76 -16.36
N ALA A 69 -4.38 1.47 -17.64
CA ALA A 69 -3.16 1.81 -18.34
C ALA A 69 -2.93 3.33 -18.35
N TRP A 70 -3.96 4.14 -18.63
CA TRP A 70 -3.85 5.60 -18.52
C TRP A 70 -3.56 6.05 -17.08
N GLN A 71 -4.28 5.53 -16.10
CA GLN A 71 -4.12 5.87 -14.68
C GLN A 71 -2.68 5.61 -14.19
N VAL A 72 -2.17 4.39 -14.39
CA VAL A 72 -0.84 4.01 -13.91
C VAL A 72 0.27 4.77 -14.64
N ARG A 73 0.09 5.10 -15.92
CA ARG A 73 1.06 5.91 -16.67
C ARG A 73 1.15 7.33 -16.12
N VAL A 74 0.01 7.93 -15.78
CA VAL A 74 -0.02 9.27 -15.15
C VAL A 74 0.57 9.21 -13.73
N MET A 75 0.24 8.19 -12.95
CA MET A 75 0.79 7.97 -11.61
C MET A 75 2.33 7.84 -11.66
N HIS A 76 2.86 7.00 -12.56
CA HIS A 76 4.30 6.77 -12.72
C HIS A 76 5.03 8.07 -13.10
N TYR A 77 4.49 8.83 -14.06
CA TYR A 77 5.05 10.13 -14.44
C TYR A 77 5.19 11.10 -13.26
N TRP A 78 4.17 11.19 -12.41
CA TRP A 78 4.22 12.05 -11.23
C TRP A 78 5.12 11.47 -10.12
N TYR A 79 5.19 10.15 -10.00
CA TYR A 79 6.11 9.48 -9.08
C TYR A 79 7.56 9.84 -9.39
N GLU A 80 8.01 9.66 -10.64
CA GLU A 80 9.36 9.99 -11.08
C GLU A 80 9.69 11.46 -10.81
N ARG A 81 8.78 12.38 -11.15
CA ARG A 81 8.96 13.81 -10.87
C ARG A 81 9.07 14.15 -9.38
N MET A 82 8.31 13.45 -8.54
CA MET A 82 8.37 13.69 -7.09
C MET A 82 9.62 13.06 -6.48
N LYS A 83 10.09 11.93 -7.03
CA LYS A 83 11.36 11.32 -6.66
C LYS A 83 12.54 12.21 -7.02
N GLU A 84 12.60 12.75 -8.25
CA GLU A 84 13.63 13.71 -8.66
C GLU A 84 13.69 14.90 -7.69
N ARG A 85 12.54 15.51 -7.38
CA ARG A 85 12.47 16.63 -6.42
C ARG A 85 12.88 16.25 -5.00
N CYS A 86 12.58 15.02 -4.59
CA CYS A 86 12.96 14.48 -3.29
C CYS A 86 14.48 14.35 -3.19
N GLU A 87 15.11 13.77 -4.21
CA GLU A 87 16.56 13.59 -4.31
C GLU A 87 17.30 14.93 -4.46
N GLU A 88 16.74 15.90 -5.20
CA GLU A 88 17.30 17.26 -5.29
C GLU A 88 17.26 18.02 -3.96
N ALA A 89 16.20 17.83 -3.17
CA ALA A 89 16.03 18.52 -1.90
C ALA A 89 16.85 17.90 -0.75
N ASP A 90 16.97 16.57 -0.74
CA ASP A 90 17.70 15.80 0.27
C ASP A 90 18.30 14.51 -0.34
N PRO A 91 19.50 14.58 -0.96
CA PRO A 91 20.11 13.46 -1.67
C PRO A 91 20.31 12.20 -0.84
N ASP A 92 20.63 12.36 0.44
CA ASP A 92 20.90 11.26 1.37
C ASP A 92 19.65 10.85 2.18
N GLY A 93 18.66 11.74 2.28
CA GLY A 93 17.44 11.52 3.05
C GLY A 93 16.20 11.15 2.25
N CYS A 94 16.24 11.20 0.91
CA CYS A 94 15.10 10.85 0.09
C CYS A 94 14.67 9.37 0.28
N GLN A 95 13.39 9.18 0.61
CA GLN A 95 12.82 7.88 0.94
C GLN A 95 12.04 7.24 -0.22
N MET A 96 11.94 7.91 -1.36
CA MET A 96 11.30 7.35 -2.55
C MET A 96 12.27 6.41 -3.29
N GLY A 97 11.94 5.13 -3.36
CA GLY A 97 12.76 4.08 -3.99
C GLY A 97 12.37 3.78 -5.43
N GLY A 98 12.22 2.50 -5.74
CA GLY A 98 11.74 2.00 -7.03
C GLY A 98 10.22 2.01 -7.17
N PHE A 99 9.78 1.79 -8.40
CA PHE A 99 8.38 1.66 -8.78
C PHE A 99 8.22 0.45 -9.69
N THR A 100 7.34 -0.47 -9.34
CA THR A 100 6.99 -1.62 -10.18
C THR A 100 5.49 -1.74 -10.37
N ARG A 101 5.09 -1.88 -11.64
CA ARG A 101 3.74 -2.25 -12.04
C ARG A 101 3.61 -3.77 -12.10
N ILE A 102 2.62 -4.32 -11.41
CA ILE A 102 2.26 -5.74 -11.47
C ILE A 102 1.06 -5.88 -12.41
N LEU A 103 1.34 -6.28 -13.66
CA LEU A 103 0.32 -6.46 -14.69
C LEU A 103 -0.23 -7.89 -14.64
N HIS A 104 -1.43 -8.06 -14.11
CA HIS A 104 -2.10 -9.37 -14.00
C HIS A 104 -2.96 -9.68 -15.22
N ASP A 105 -2.39 -9.49 -16.41
CA ASP A 105 -3.02 -9.68 -17.71
C ASP A 105 -1.94 -9.82 -18.79
N LYS A 106 -2.34 -9.86 -20.06
CA LYS A 106 -1.40 -9.84 -21.19
C LYS A 106 -0.57 -8.55 -21.19
N ALA A 107 0.71 -8.68 -21.54
CA ALA A 107 1.61 -7.56 -21.73
C ALA A 107 1.00 -6.50 -22.67
N ASP A 108 1.05 -5.25 -22.23
CA ASP A 108 0.62 -4.07 -23.01
C ASP A 108 1.84 -3.23 -23.43
N ALA A 109 1.61 -2.13 -24.13
CA ALA A 109 2.70 -1.26 -24.60
C ALA A 109 3.45 -0.53 -23.46
N LEU A 110 2.91 -0.49 -22.24
CA LEU A 110 3.54 0.21 -21.12
C LEU A 110 4.65 -0.62 -20.46
N VAL A 111 4.83 -1.89 -20.83
CA VAL A 111 5.95 -2.70 -20.33
C VAL A 111 7.31 -2.12 -20.71
N ASP A 112 7.36 -1.37 -21.82
CA ASP A 112 8.57 -0.67 -22.28
C ASP A 112 8.77 0.70 -21.62
N GLU A 113 7.73 1.22 -20.95
CA GLU A 113 7.74 2.57 -20.33
C GLU A 113 7.84 2.54 -18.80
N ILE A 114 7.28 1.51 -18.17
CA ILE A 114 7.16 1.38 -16.71
C ILE A 114 7.75 0.03 -16.32
N PRO A 115 8.66 -0.05 -15.33
CA PRO A 115 9.12 -1.33 -14.82
C PRO A 115 7.92 -2.22 -14.47
N THR A 116 7.76 -3.32 -15.21
CA THR A 116 6.55 -4.15 -15.14
C THR A 116 6.91 -5.61 -14.92
N CYS A 117 6.28 -6.23 -13.92
CA CYS A 117 6.22 -7.68 -13.79
C CYS A 117 4.85 -8.16 -14.32
N VAL A 118 4.88 -8.98 -15.36
CA VAL A 118 3.67 -9.59 -15.93
C VAL A 118 3.40 -10.90 -15.21
N VAL A 119 2.19 -11.04 -14.67
CA VAL A 119 1.75 -12.20 -13.89
C VAL A 119 0.41 -12.73 -14.40
N ASP A 120 0.09 -13.96 -14.04
CA ASP A 120 -1.11 -14.62 -14.53
C ASP A 120 -2.34 -14.17 -13.76
N ARG A 121 -3.44 -13.94 -14.49
CA ARG A 121 -4.76 -13.72 -13.90
C ARG A 121 -5.28 -15.03 -13.28
N LEU A 122 -6.18 -14.94 -12.30
CA LEU A 122 -6.86 -16.15 -11.82
C LEU A 122 -7.72 -16.76 -12.93
N ASP A 123 -7.68 -18.10 -13.05
CA ASP A 123 -8.51 -18.84 -14.01
C ASP A 123 -10.01 -18.61 -13.80
N ASN A 124 -10.41 -18.41 -12.54
CA ASN A 124 -11.79 -18.11 -12.18
C ASN A 124 -11.86 -17.05 -11.08
N GLU A 125 -12.37 -15.88 -11.46
CA GLU A 125 -12.59 -14.75 -10.56
C GLU A 125 -14.00 -14.72 -9.97
N MET A 126 -14.85 -15.69 -10.32
CA MET A 126 -16.25 -15.77 -9.85
C MET A 126 -17.05 -14.47 -10.08
N GLY A 127 -16.72 -13.73 -11.15
CA GLY A 127 -17.34 -12.44 -11.47
C GLY A 127 -16.77 -11.23 -10.70
N PHE A 128 -15.79 -11.43 -9.81
CA PHE A 128 -15.15 -10.37 -9.04
C PHE A 128 -13.68 -10.19 -9.44
N VAL A 129 -13.44 -9.34 -10.45
CA VAL A 129 -12.11 -9.09 -11.05
C VAL A 129 -11.02 -8.68 -10.04
N VAL A 130 -11.44 -8.10 -8.91
CA VAL A 130 -10.52 -7.67 -7.86
C VAL A 130 -9.83 -8.85 -7.16
N LEU A 131 -10.38 -10.08 -7.25
CA LEU A 131 -9.77 -11.29 -6.67
C LEU A 131 -8.40 -11.63 -7.26
N SER A 132 -8.10 -11.19 -8.49
CA SER A 132 -6.80 -11.44 -9.09
C SER A 132 -5.67 -10.63 -8.45
N ARG A 133 -5.96 -9.53 -7.74
CA ARG A 133 -4.93 -8.64 -7.19
C ARG A 133 -4.09 -9.27 -6.08
N PRO A 134 -4.66 -9.92 -5.05
CA PRO A 134 -3.84 -10.65 -4.07
C PRO A 134 -2.97 -11.74 -4.70
N ASN A 135 -3.51 -12.47 -5.69
CA ASN A 135 -2.76 -13.47 -6.43
C ASN A 135 -1.62 -12.86 -7.27
N ALA A 136 -1.82 -11.65 -7.79
CA ALA A 136 -0.80 -10.90 -8.52
C ALA A 136 0.40 -10.56 -7.61
N PHE A 137 0.14 -10.08 -6.39
CA PHE A 137 1.21 -9.83 -5.40
C PHE A 137 1.98 -11.11 -5.05
N LYS A 138 1.25 -12.21 -4.79
CA LYS A 138 1.89 -13.50 -4.52
C LYS A 138 2.84 -13.89 -5.66
N GLN A 139 2.36 -13.85 -6.91
CA GLN A 139 3.17 -14.19 -8.07
C GLN A 139 4.33 -13.24 -8.30
N TYR A 140 4.15 -11.95 -8.03
CA TYR A 140 5.23 -10.98 -8.12
C TYR A 140 6.41 -11.39 -7.23
N PHE A 141 6.17 -11.72 -5.96
CA PHE A 141 7.23 -12.17 -5.07
C PHE A 141 7.83 -13.53 -5.46
N GLU A 142 7.06 -14.41 -6.10
CA GLU A 142 7.56 -15.70 -6.59
C GLU A 142 8.39 -15.59 -7.88
N LYS A 143 8.06 -14.65 -8.78
CA LYS A 143 8.62 -14.57 -10.14
C LYS A 143 9.60 -13.40 -10.35
N CYS A 144 9.38 -12.29 -9.66
CA CYS A 144 9.98 -10.99 -9.95
C CYS A 144 10.55 -10.27 -8.72
N GLY A 145 10.37 -10.80 -7.51
CA GLY A 145 10.43 -10.09 -6.22
C GLY A 145 11.79 -9.56 -5.75
N ASP A 146 12.64 -9.12 -6.67
CA ASP A 146 13.87 -8.41 -6.35
C ASP A 146 13.53 -6.94 -6.02
N ILE A 147 13.44 -6.65 -4.73
CA ILE A 147 13.22 -5.31 -4.18
C ILE A 147 14.42 -4.98 -3.29
N GLU A 148 15.12 -3.89 -3.61
CA GLU A 148 16.26 -3.42 -2.83
C GLU A 148 15.83 -2.70 -1.53
N GLU A 149 14.61 -2.15 -1.52
CA GLU A 149 14.06 -1.41 -0.40
C GLU A 149 13.48 -2.30 0.72
N ASP A 150 13.66 -1.87 1.97
CA ASP A 150 13.11 -2.56 3.16
C ASP A 150 11.58 -2.45 3.28
N TYR A 151 10.98 -1.49 2.57
CA TYR A 151 9.57 -1.13 2.71
C TYR A 151 8.84 -1.18 1.36
N VAL A 152 7.57 -1.59 1.41
CA VAL A 152 6.68 -1.58 0.24
C VAL A 152 5.51 -0.64 0.50
N LEU A 153 5.24 0.23 -0.46
CA LEU A 153 3.98 0.97 -0.57
C LEU A 153 3.09 0.28 -1.61
N MET A 154 2.04 -0.39 -1.14
CA MET A 154 0.97 -0.87 -2.02
C MET A 154 0.09 0.31 -2.43
N ALA A 155 0.06 0.61 -3.72
CA ALA A 155 -0.67 1.75 -4.24
C ALA A 155 -1.73 1.31 -5.26
N GLU A 156 -2.74 2.17 -5.43
CA GLU A 156 -3.77 2.04 -6.45
C GLU A 156 -3.42 2.94 -7.64
N PRO A 157 -3.71 2.52 -8.89
CA PRO A 157 -3.32 3.25 -10.08
C PRO A 157 -3.98 4.64 -10.19
N ASP A 158 -5.06 4.88 -9.45
CA ASP A 158 -5.78 6.17 -9.40
C ASP A 158 -5.17 7.18 -8.40
N HIS A 159 -4.09 6.82 -7.70
CA HIS A 159 -3.34 7.74 -6.86
C HIS A 159 -2.48 8.73 -7.67
N LEU A 160 -2.36 9.96 -7.15
CA LEU A 160 -1.50 11.00 -7.73
C LEU A 160 -0.52 11.55 -6.68
N TYR A 161 0.76 11.60 -7.05
CA TYR A 161 1.82 12.20 -6.22
C TYR A 161 1.90 13.70 -6.47
N LEU A 162 1.41 14.50 -5.51
CA LEU A 162 1.42 15.96 -5.60
C LEU A 162 2.70 16.60 -5.04
N ARG A 163 3.39 15.88 -4.15
CA ARG A 163 4.63 16.28 -3.46
C ARG A 163 5.48 15.02 -3.20
N PRO A 164 6.79 15.17 -2.95
CA PRO A 164 7.62 14.11 -2.38
C PRO A 164 6.92 13.43 -1.20
N LEU A 165 6.92 12.10 -1.19
CA LEU A 165 6.29 11.30 -0.15
C LEU A 165 7.38 10.68 0.73
N ASP A 166 7.34 11.00 2.02
CA ASP A 166 8.14 10.31 3.02
C ASP A 166 7.50 8.96 3.37
N ASN A 167 8.34 8.01 3.79
CA ASN A 167 7.87 6.77 4.38
C ASN A 167 7.10 7.07 5.67
N LEU A 168 5.80 6.79 5.63
CA LEU A 168 4.90 7.03 6.75
C LEU A 168 5.01 5.96 7.86
N MET A 169 5.79 4.90 7.63
CA MET A 169 6.03 3.84 8.60
C MET A 169 7.11 4.23 9.61
N ASN A 170 6.95 3.78 10.84
CA ASN A 170 7.91 4.00 11.92
C ASN A 170 8.73 2.73 12.26
N GLY A 171 8.83 1.79 11.31
CA GLY A 171 9.51 0.49 11.45
C GLY A 171 8.78 -0.54 12.33
N ARG A 172 7.81 -0.12 13.15
CA ARG A 172 7.05 -1.01 14.05
C ARG A 172 5.59 -1.17 13.64
N THR A 173 5.06 -0.22 12.88
CA THR A 173 3.67 -0.19 12.46
C THR A 173 3.57 0.23 11.01
N ALA A 174 2.82 -0.54 10.22
CA ALA A 174 2.48 -0.20 8.85
C ALA A 174 1.60 1.05 8.82
N ALA A 175 1.73 1.84 7.76
CA ALA A 175 0.86 2.97 7.48
C ALA A 175 -0.07 2.59 6.33
N ALA A 176 -1.36 2.93 6.45
CA ALA A 176 -2.35 2.69 5.41
C ALA A 176 -3.38 3.81 5.39
N PHE A 177 -3.94 4.08 4.22
CA PHE A 177 -5.11 4.92 4.08
C PHE A 177 -6.37 4.07 4.34
N PRO A 178 -7.27 4.49 5.25
CA PRO A 178 -8.45 3.70 5.56
C PRO A 178 -9.53 3.89 4.51
N PHE A 179 -10.02 2.77 3.97
CA PHE A 179 -11.25 2.76 3.20
C PHE A 179 -12.43 2.78 4.16
N PHE A 180 -13.00 3.97 4.39
CA PHE A 180 -14.08 4.21 5.36
C PHE A 180 -15.36 3.38 5.13
N TYR A 181 -15.52 2.78 3.95
CA TYR A 181 -16.63 1.87 3.65
C TYR A 181 -16.36 0.42 4.11
N ILE A 182 -15.12 0.08 4.45
CA ILE A 182 -14.77 -1.21 5.06
C ILE A 182 -14.97 -1.06 6.57
N ASN A 183 -15.83 -1.88 7.15
CA ASN A 183 -16.16 -1.85 8.58
C ASN A 183 -15.81 -3.18 9.26
N PRO A 184 -14.54 -3.35 9.71
CA PRO A 184 -14.08 -4.57 10.37
C PRO A 184 -14.95 -4.99 11.56
N LYS A 185 -15.44 -4.02 12.33
CA LYS A 185 -16.29 -4.21 13.53
C LYS A 185 -17.55 -5.02 13.26
N GLY A 186 -18.08 -4.93 12.04
CA GLY A 186 -19.28 -5.67 11.64
C GLY A 186 -19.02 -7.16 11.35
N PHE A 187 -17.76 -7.59 11.22
CA PHE A 187 -17.40 -8.92 10.73
C PHE A 187 -16.25 -9.58 11.52
N PRO A 188 -16.33 -9.66 12.86
CA PRO A 188 -15.23 -10.16 13.70
C PRO A 188 -14.88 -11.64 13.42
N GLU A 189 -15.88 -12.49 13.16
CA GLU A 189 -15.65 -13.91 12.81
C GLU A 189 -14.86 -14.05 11.49
N LEU A 190 -15.19 -13.23 10.48
CA LEU A 190 -14.51 -13.25 9.20
C LEU A 190 -13.05 -12.81 9.36
N ILE A 191 -12.80 -11.80 10.18
CA ILE A 191 -11.44 -11.31 10.45
C ILE A 191 -10.62 -12.36 11.16
N ARG A 192 -11.13 -12.99 12.22
CA ARG A 192 -10.40 -14.05 12.92
C ARG A 192 -10.05 -15.23 12.01
N ARG A 193 -10.97 -15.60 11.12
CA ARG A 193 -10.74 -16.66 10.14
C ARG A 193 -9.54 -16.39 9.23
N PHE A 194 -9.32 -15.13 8.82
CA PHE A 194 -8.29 -14.80 7.81
C PHE A 194 -7.04 -14.11 8.36
N ALA A 195 -7.18 -13.29 9.41
CA ALA A 195 -6.09 -12.57 10.06
C ALA A 195 -5.59 -13.27 11.35
N GLY A 196 -6.37 -14.20 11.90
CA GLY A 196 -5.98 -15.10 12.98
C GLY A 196 -6.89 -15.04 14.20
N GLU A 197 -7.15 -16.21 14.79
CA GLU A 197 -7.99 -16.39 16.00
C GLU A 197 -7.45 -15.69 17.25
N HIS A 198 -6.20 -15.25 17.23
CA HIS A 198 -5.55 -14.56 18.35
C HIS A 198 -6.00 -13.10 18.51
N LEU A 199 -6.71 -12.53 17.53
CA LEU A 199 -7.18 -11.14 17.57
C LEU A 199 -8.33 -10.94 18.55
N THR A 200 -8.13 -10.02 19.50
CA THR A 200 -9.15 -9.60 20.46
C THR A 200 -10.23 -8.74 19.80
N ASP A 201 -11.44 -8.66 20.38
CA ASP A 201 -12.50 -7.77 19.87
C ASP A 201 -12.03 -6.32 19.81
N ARG A 202 -11.26 -5.88 20.81
CA ARG A 202 -10.68 -4.54 20.85
C ARG A 202 -9.71 -4.28 19.71
N GLU A 203 -8.84 -5.24 19.39
CA GLU A 203 -7.93 -5.10 18.25
C GLU A 203 -8.71 -5.00 16.94
N ILE A 204 -9.77 -5.81 16.77
CA ILE A 204 -10.66 -5.74 15.60
C ILE A 204 -11.42 -4.40 15.56
N GLU A 205 -11.78 -3.83 16.71
CA GLU A 205 -12.38 -2.50 16.78
C GLU A 205 -11.41 -1.35 16.47
N ASP A 206 -10.12 -1.58 16.64
CA ASP A 206 -9.07 -0.60 16.38
C ASP A 206 -8.47 -0.74 14.95
N MET A 207 -8.92 -1.74 14.17
CA MET A 207 -8.60 -1.95 12.75
C MET A 207 -9.37 -1.00 11.83
#